data_AF-A0A495V4V8-F1
#
_entry.id   AF-A0A495V4V8-F1
#
_cell.length_a   1.000
_cell.length_b   1.000
_cell.length_c   1.000
_cell.angle_alpha   90.00
_cell.angle_beta   90.00
_cell.angle_gamma   90.00
#
_symmetry.space_group_name_H-M   'P 1'
#
loop_
_entity.id
_entity.type
_entity.pdbx_description
1 polymer ?
#
loop_
_entity_poly.entity_id
_entity_poly.type
_entity_poly.pdbx_seq_one_letter_code
_entity_poly.pdbx_strand_id
1 'polypeptide(L)'
;MSSSVALYEALTTAPDDRTRARVIAEAFERLEERYPHLRDLATQGHVRESELRLQREIEQVRAELKADIEQIRAELHQSELRLQKEIEQVRSDLKLDIERLRTELARTKVDLLKWIVPLMLGQVALIAALVKLL
;
A
#
# COMPACT_ATOMS: atom_id res chain seq x y z
N MET A 1 -13.15 53.33 -36.32
CA MET A 1 -12.37 52.63 -37.36
C MET A 1 -11.57 51.54 -36.66
N SER A 2 -11.48 50.32 -37.20
CA SER A 2 -10.67 49.27 -36.55
C SER A 2 -9.18 49.67 -36.61
N SER A 3 -8.37 49.30 -35.60
CA SER A 3 -6.94 49.65 -35.58
C SER A 3 -6.18 49.07 -36.78
N SER A 4 -6.66 47.97 -37.34
CA SER A 4 -6.14 47.34 -38.56
C SER A 4 -6.33 48.20 -39.81
N VAL A 5 -7.47 48.90 -39.94
CA VAL A 5 -7.73 49.81 -41.07
C VAL A 5 -6.89 51.08 -40.94
N ALA A 6 -6.76 51.62 -39.72
CA ALA A 6 -5.92 52.79 -39.47
C ALA A 6 -4.42 52.53 -39.72
N LEU A 7 -3.93 51.33 -39.35
CA LEU A 7 -2.56 50.91 -39.65
C LEU A 7 -2.33 50.73 -41.15
N TYR A 8 -3.29 50.13 -41.86
CA TYR A 8 -3.20 49.97 -43.31
C TYR A 8 -3.10 51.32 -44.02
N GLU A 9 -3.99 52.26 -43.71
CA GLU A 9 -3.95 53.61 -44.29
C GLU A 9 -2.66 54.37 -43.95
N ALA A 10 -2.16 54.24 -42.73
CA ALA A 10 -0.90 54.86 -42.31
C ALA A 10 0.33 54.28 -43.04
N LEU A 11 0.31 52.99 -43.40
CA LEU A 11 1.37 52.34 -44.16
C LEU A 11 1.32 52.68 -45.66
N THR A 12 0.12 52.81 -46.24
CA THR A 12 -0.03 53.15 -47.66
C THR A 12 0.23 54.62 -47.97
N THR A 13 0.07 55.50 -46.98
CA THR A 13 0.24 56.96 -47.13
C THR A 13 1.65 57.44 -46.72
N ALA A 14 2.49 56.55 -46.18
CA ALA A 14 3.83 56.89 -45.74
C ALA A 14 4.78 57.17 -46.93
N PRO A 15 5.51 58.31 -46.91
CA PRO A 15 6.29 58.78 -48.06
C PRO A 15 7.58 58.00 -48.31
N ASP A 16 8.14 57.34 -47.29
CA ASP A 16 9.41 56.63 -47.35
C ASP A 16 9.45 55.40 -46.42
N ASP A 17 10.38 54.49 -46.70
CA ASP A 17 10.57 53.23 -45.96
C ASP A 17 10.83 53.45 -44.47
N ARG A 18 11.49 54.56 -44.11
CA ARG A 18 11.77 54.89 -42.71
C ARG A 18 10.51 55.28 -41.96
N THR A 19 9.61 56.05 -42.58
CA THR A 19 8.32 56.39 -41.98
C THR A 19 7.42 55.16 -41.90
N ARG A 20 7.44 54.27 -42.91
CA ARG A 20 6.75 52.96 -42.82
C ARG A 20 7.25 52.13 -41.64
N ALA A 21 8.57 51.98 -41.50
CA ALA A 21 9.17 51.24 -40.39
C ALA A 21 8.79 51.82 -39.02
N ARG A 22 8.70 53.15 -38.91
CA ARG A 22 8.28 53.84 -37.69
C ARG A 22 6.81 53.57 -37.35
N VAL A 23 5.92 53.64 -38.35
CA VAL A 23 4.50 53.31 -38.17
C VAL A 23 4.31 51.86 -37.72
N ILE A 24 5.10 50.92 -38.26
CA ILE A 24 5.10 49.51 -37.81
C ILE A 24 5.56 49.40 -36.36
N ALA A 25 6.66 50.04 -35.99
CA ALA A 25 7.19 50.01 -34.63
C ALA A 25 6.19 50.55 -33.60
N GLU A 26 5.56 51.71 -33.88
CA GLU A 26 4.54 52.29 -33.00
C GLU A 26 3.27 51.42 -32.92
N ALA A 27 2.93 50.68 -33.97
CA ALA A 27 1.80 49.75 -33.94
C ALA A 27 2.09 48.53 -33.07
N PHE A 28 3.32 48.01 -33.10
CA PHE A 28 3.76 46.93 -32.21
C PHE A 28 3.83 47.38 -30.75
N GLU A 29 4.34 48.58 -30.48
CA GLU A 29 4.40 49.15 -29.12
C GLU A 29 3.00 49.31 -28.52
N ARG A 30 2.04 49.85 -29.30
CA ARG A 30 0.63 49.94 -28.88
C ARG A 30 -0.03 48.57 -28.67
N LEU A 31 0.37 47.55 -29.44
CA LEU A 31 -0.12 46.18 -29.28
C LEU A 31 0.41 45.55 -27.97
N GLU A 32 1.68 45.78 -27.66
CA GLU A 32 2.35 45.27 -26.47
C GLU A 32 1.81 45.92 -25.18
N GLU A 33 1.54 47.23 -25.20
CA GLU A 33 0.84 47.93 -24.11
C GLU A 33 -0.61 47.45 -23.94
N ARG A 34 -1.30 47.11 -25.04
CA ARG A 34 -2.70 46.65 -25.01
C ARG A 34 -2.81 45.24 -24.44
N TYR A 35 -1.80 44.40 -24.64
CA TYR A 35 -1.79 43.00 -24.21
C TYR A 35 -0.46 42.61 -23.54
N PRO A 36 -0.19 43.14 -22.34
CA PRO A 36 1.06 42.87 -21.61
C PRO A 36 1.26 41.37 -21.30
N HIS A 37 0.18 40.60 -21.26
CA HIS A 37 0.14 39.17 -20.98
C HIS A 37 0.50 38.28 -22.19
N LEU A 38 0.64 38.83 -23.41
CA LEU A 38 1.10 38.05 -24.58
C LEU A 38 2.50 37.46 -24.35
N ARG A 39 3.33 38.13 -23.55
CA ARG A 39 4.69 37.67 -23.18
C ARG A 39 4.68 36.43 -22.29
N ASP A 40 3.62 36.26 -21.48
CA ASP A 40 3.49 35.15 -20.53
C ASP A 40 2.68 33.97 -21.09
N LEU A 41 2.24 34.05 -22.35
CA LEU A 41 1.49 32.96 -22.97
C LEU A 41 2.40 31.76 -23.22
N ALA A 42 1.99 30.61 -22.70
CA ALA A 42 2.58 29.34 -23.07
C ALA A 42 2.42 29.13 -24.58
N THR A 43 3.54 28.95 -25.29
CA THR A 43 3.51 28.60 -26.69
C THR A 43 2.96 27.17 -26.86
N GLN A 44 2.48 26.83 -28.06
CA GLN A 44 2.10 25.44 -28.35
C GLN A 44 3.27 24.47 -28.11
N GLY A 45 4.52 24.92 -28.29
CA GLY A 45 5.72 24.17 -27.93
C GLY A 45 5.80 23.87 -26.43
N HIS A 46 5.61 24.88 -25.57
CA HIS A 46 5.63 24.72 -24.11
C HIS A 46 4.52 23.77 -23.62
N VAL A 47 3.32 23.84 -24.21
CA VAL A 47 2.21 22.95 -23.88
C VAL A 47 2.50 21.51 -24.32
N ARG A 48 3.05 21.31 -25.52
CA ARG A 48 3.41 19.98 -26.00
C ARG A 48 4.55 19.36 -25.18
N GLU A 49 5.52 20.16 -24.77
CA GLU A 49 6.61 19.70 -23.90
C GLU A 49 6.08 19.29 -22.53
N SER A 50 5.20 20.09 -21.92
CA SER A 50 4.59 19.75 -20.63
C SER A 50 3.69 18.52 -20.72
N GLU A 51 2.93 18.35 -21.80
CA GLU A 51 2.13 17.15 -22.06
C GLU A 51 3.01 15.90 -22.16
N LEU A 52 4.09 15.95 -22.95
CA LEU A 52 5.03 14.83 -23.07
C LEU A 52 5.73 14.51 -21.74
N ARG A 53 6.09 15.54 -20.96
CA ARG A 53 6.68 15.35 -19.63
C ARG A 53 5.69 14.68 -18.69
N LEU A 54 4.46 15.17 -18.62
CA LEU A 54 3.41 14.59 -17.79
C LEU A 54 3.07 13.16 -18.21
N GLN A 55 3.05 12.86 -19.52
CA GLN A 55 2.83 11.50 -19.99
C GLN A 55 3.93 10.54 -19.50
N ARG A 56 5.20 10.97 -19.56
CA ARG A 56 6.32 10.19 -19.03
C ARG A 56 6.24 10.01 -17.52
N GLU A 57 5.92 11.07 -16.77
CA GLU A 57 5.73 10.99 -15.32
C GLU A 57 4.60 10.02 -14.95
N ILE A 58 3.48 10.06 -15.69
CA ILE A 58 2.36 9.13 -15.50
C ILE A 58 2.79 7.69 -15.80
N GLU A 59 3.52 7.46 -16.89
CA GLU A 59 4.03 6.13 -17.24
C GLU A 59 5.00 5.59 -16.18
N GLN A 60 5.90 6.46 -15.67
CA GLN A 60 6.82 6.11 -14.60
C GLN A 60 6.07 5.74 -13.31
N VAL A 61 5.15 6.59 -12.85
CA VAL A 61 4.35 6.31 -11.64
C VAL A 61 3.52 5.04 -11.80
N ARG A 62 2.98 4.76 -12.99
CA ARG A 62 2.27 3.50 -13.27
C ARG A 62 3.20 2.29 -13.18
N ALA A 63 4.43 2.40 -13.65
CA ALA A 63 5.42 1.33 -13.57
C ALA A 63 5.84 1.06 -12.12
N GLU A 64 6.11 2.13 -11.36
CA GLU A 64 6.42 2.06 -9.92
C GLU A 64 5.28 1.43 -9.13
N LEU A 65 4.04 1.90 -9.30
CA LEU A 65 2.87 1.31 -8.65
C LEU A 65 2.67 -0.16 -9.00
N LYS A 66 2.95 -0.56 -10.25
CA LYS A 66 2.85 -1.97 -10.64
C LYS A 66 3.93 -2.81 -9.94
N ALA A 67 5.15 -2.30 -9.82
CA ALA A 67 6.22 -2.97 -9.10
C ALA A 67 5.88 -3.12 -7.61
N ASP A 68 5.39 -2.05 -6.97
CA ASP A 68 4.98 -2.06 -5.57
C ASP A 68 3.85 -3.08 -5.32
N ILE A 69 2.86 -3.14 -6.20
CA ILE A 69 1.76 -4.12 -6.10
C ILE A 69 2.30 -5.55 -6.18
N GLU A 70 3.20 -5.85 -7.11
CA GLU A 70 3.80 -7.19 -7.22
C GLU A 70 4.68 -7.54 -6.01
N GLN A 71 5.43 -6.57 -5.48
CA GLN A 71 6.22 -6.76 -4.27
C GLN A 71 5.31 -7.06 -3.06
N ILE A 72 4.26 -6.26 -2.84
CA ILE A 72 3.31 -6.46 -1.74
C ILE A 72 2.62 -7.82 -1.87
N ARG A 73 2.26 -8.25 -3.09
CA ARG A 73 1.69 -9.59 -3.32
C ARG A 73 2.66 -10.71 -2.95
N ALA A 74 3.93 -10.56 -3.31
CA ALA A 74 4.96 -11.54 -2.96
C ALA A 74 5.18 -11.62 -1.45
N GLU A 75 5.28 -10.47 -0.77
CA GLU A 75 5.40 -10.39 0.69
C GLU A 75 4.17 -10.99 1.41
N LEU A 76 2.96 -10.69 0.91
CA LEU A 76 1.72 -11.27 1.44
C LEU A 76 1.72 -12.79 1.30
N HIS A 77 2.07 -13.32 0.12
CA HIS A 77 2.12 -14.76 -0.11
C HIS A 77 3.15 -15.46 0.79
N GLN A 78 4.32 -14.85 0.96
CA GLN A 78 5.34 -15.36 1.87
C GLN A 78 4.86 -15.36 3.34
N SER A 79 4.15 -14.31 3.76
CA SER A 79 3.56 -14.23 5.09
C SER A 79 2.49 -15.30 5.30
N GLU A 80 1.61 -15.52 4.32
CA GLU A 80 0.60 -16.59 4.36
C GLU A 80 1.23 -17.98 4.51
N LEU A 81 2.27 -18.29 3.73
CA LEU A 81 3.00 -19.56 3.83
C LEU A 81 3.66 -19.74 5.20
N ARG A 82 4.24 -18.66 5.74
CA ARG A 82 4.85 -18.68 7.08
C ARG A 82 3.78 -18.96 8.15
N LEU A 83 2.65 -18.26 8.10
CA LEU A 83 1.54 -18.47 9.03
C LEU A 83 0.96 -19.87 8.93
N GLN A 84 0.80 -20.42 7.72
CA GLN A 84 0.36 -21.81 7.54
C GLN A 84 1.32 -22.79 8.21
N LYS A 85 2.63 -22.58 8.07
CA LYS A 85 3.65 -23.40 8.73
C LYS A 85 3.59 -23.27 10.25
N GLU A 86 3.47 -22.06 10.77
CA GLU A 86 3.34 -21.81 12.21
C GLU A 86 2.07 -22.47 12.78
N ILE A 87 0.93 -22.39 12.06
CA ILE A 87 -0.31 -23.06 12.44
C ILE A 87 -0.14 -24.58 12.47
N GLU A 88 0.47 -25.18 11.45
CA GLU A 88 0.67 -26.63 11.42
C GLU A 88 1.63 -27.10 12.53
N GLN A 89 2.67 -26.31 12.80
CA GLN A 89 3.59 -26.57 13.92
C GLN A 89 2.84 -26.54 15.25
N VAL A 90 2.10 -25.47 15.55
CA VAL A 90 1.31 -25.35 16.79
C VAL A 90 0.30 -26.49 16.90
N ARG A 91 -0.34 -26.88 15.79
CA ARG A 91 -1.27 -28.02 15.77
C ARG A 91 -0.58 -29.34 16.09
N SER A 92 0.64 -29.54 15.60
CA SER A 92 1.43 -30.75 15.89
C SER A 92 1.87 -30.79 17.35
N ASP A 93 2.33 -29.66 17.90
CA ASP A 93 2.76 -29.53 19.29
C ASP A 93 1.57 -29.80 20.24
N LEU A 94 0.41 -29.20 19.96
CA LEU A 94 -0.82 -29.45 20.74
C LEU A 94 -1.27 -30.91 20.70
N LYS A 95 -1.13 -31.62 19.58
CA LYS A 95 -1.44 -33.05 19.52
C LYS A 95 -0.51 -33.86 20.44
N LEU A 96 0.79 -33.58 20.39
CA LEU A 96 1.78 -34.24 21.25
C LEU A 96 1.51 -33.96 22.73
N ASP A 97 1.18 -32.73 23.09
CA ASP A 97 0.84 -32.35 24.47
C ASP A 97 -0.43 -33.07 24.94
N ILE A 98 -1.47 -33.16 24.10
CA ILE A 98 -2.68 -33.92 24.42
C ILE A 98 -2.37 -35.40 24.65
N GLU A 99 -1.54 -36.01 23.81
CA GLU A 99 -1.11 -37.40 23.98
C GLU A 99 -0.32 -37.59 25.27
N ARG A 100 0.65 -36.71 25.55
CA ARG A 100 1.42 -36.73 26.80
C ARG A 100 0.51 -36.63 28.02
N LEU A 101 -0.41 -35.65 28.05
CA LEU A 101 -1.37 -35.48 29.14
C LEU A 101 -2.28 -36.71 29.32
N ARG A 102 -2.71 -37.36 28.23
CA ARG A 102 -3.47 -38.62 28.32
C ARG A 102 -2.65 -39.73 28.98
N THR A 103 -1.36 -39.85 28.64
CA THR A 103 -0.49 -40.86 29.25
C THR A 103 -0.22 -40.58 30.72
N GLU A 104 0.02 -39.32 31.09
CA GLU A 104 0.20 -38.90 32.48
C GLU A 104 -1.06 -39.14 33.30
N LEU A 105 -2.24 -38.82 32.77
CA LEU A 105 -3.52 -39.09 33.42
C LEU A 105 -3.72 -40.60 33.65
N ALA A 106 -3.39 -41.44 32.67
CA ALA A 106 -3.49 -42.89 32.81
C ALA A 106 -2.54 -43.43 33.88
N ARG A 107 -1.30 -42.94 33.93
CA ARG A 107 -0.32 -43.29 34.98
C ARG A 107 -0.82 -42.88 36.36
N THR A 108 -1.28 -41.65 36.53
CA THR A 108 -1.83 -41.15 37.79
C THR A 108 -3.03 -41.98 38.26
N LYS A 109 -3.93 -42.37 37.35
CA LYS A 109 -5.06 -43.28 37.67
C LYS A 109 -4.57 -44.64 38.17
N VAL A 110 -3.57 -45.23 37.50
CA VAL A 110 -2.99 -46.52 37.90
C VAL A 110 -2.28 -46.39 39.24
N ASP A 111 -1.52 -45.33 39.47
CA ASP A 111 -0.81 -45.11 40.73
C ASP A 111 -1.78 -44.87 41.89
N LEU A 112 -2.87 -44.12 41.68
CA LEU A 112 -3.95 -44.01 42.65
C LEU A 112 -4.56 -45.37 42.98
N LEU A 113 -4.86 -46.21 41.98
CA LEU A 113 -5.38 -47.56 42.20
C LEU A 113 -4.42 -48.44 43.01
N LYS A 114 -3.11 -48.36 42.74
CA LYS A 114 -2.09 -49.11 43.48
C LYS A 114 -2.11 -48.80 44.98
N TRP A 115 -2.46 -47.57 45.38
CA TRP A 115 -2.54 -47.19 46.80
C TRP A 115 -3.93 -47.41 47.41
N ILE A 116 -5.00 -47.13 46.66
CA ILE A 116 -6.37 -47.25 47.17
C ILE A 116 -6.76 -48.72 47.39
N VAL A 117 -6.37 -49.64 46.50
CA VAL A 117 -6.78 -51.05 46.60
C VAL A 117 -6.24 -51.71 47.89
N PRO A 118 -4.93 -51.64 48.22
CA PRO A 118 -4.43 -52.19 49.47
C PRO A 118 -5.01 -51.49 50.71
N LEU A 119 -5.23 -50.18 50.64
CA LEU A 119 -5.84 -49.42 51.74
C LEU A 119 -7.25 -49.93 52.05
N MET A 120 -8.07 -50.13 51.02
CA MET A 120 -9.43 -50.67 51.16
C MET A 120 -9.43 -52.10 51.69
N LEU A 121 -8.54 -52.97 51.18
CA LEU A 121 -8.40 -54.33 51.69
C LEU A 121 -7.96 -54.35 53.16
N GLY A 122 -7.05 -53.45 53.55
CA GLY A 122 -6.64 -53.28 54.94
C GLY A 122 -7.79 -52.83 55.85
N GLN A 123 -8.62 -51.88 55.39
CA GLN A 123 -9.82 -51.45 56.12
C GLN A 123 -10.82 -52.61 56.31
N VAL A 124 -11.07 -53.40 55.27
CA VAL A 124 -11.96 -54.57 55.35
C VAL A 124 -11.42 -55.60 56.35
N ALA A 125 -10.13 -55.90 56.31
CA ALA A 125 -9.50 -56.83 57.25
C ALA A 125 -9.58 -56.34 58.71
N LEU A 126 -9.36 -55.03 58.93
CA LEU A 126 -9.48 -54.41 60.25
C LEU A 126 -10.90 -54.50 60.80
N ILE A 127 -11.91 -54.22 59.98
CA ILE A 127 -13.33 -54.33 60.36
C ILE A 127 -13.69 -55.77 60.70
N ALA A 128 -13.26 -56.74 59.89
CA ALA A 128 -13.52 -58.16 60.14
C ALA A 128 -12.90 -58.65 61.46
N ALA A 129 -11.68 -58.19 61.78
CA ALA A 129 -11.03 -58.51 63.04
C ALA A 129 -11.80 -57.92 64.25
N LEU A 130 -12.28 -56.68 64.15
CA LEU A 130 -13.09 -56.05 65.19
C LEU A 130 -14.42 -56.79 65.43
N VAL A 131 -15.12 -57.19 64.37
CA VAL A 131 -16.38 -57.94 64.47
C VAL A 131 -16.19 -59.30 65.12
N LYS A 132 -15.06 -59.98 64.88
CA LYS A 132 -14.75 -61.28 65.51
C LYS A 132 -14.42 -61.16 67.01
N LEU A 133 -14.02 -59.97 67.46
CA LEU A 133 -13.57 -59.72 68.84
C LEU A 133 -14.70 -59.21 69.75
N LEU A 134 -15.82 -58.75 69.17
CA LEU A 134 -17.10 -58.53 69.86
C LEU A 134 -17.89 -59.85 69.98
#